data_AF-A0A7X6MLQ5-F1
#
_entry.id   AF-A0A7X6MLQ5-F1
#
_cell.length_a   1.000
_cell.length_b   1.000
_cell.length_c   1.000
_cell.angle_alpha   90.00
_cell.angle_beta   90.00
_cell.angle_gamma   90.00
#
_symmetry.space_group_name_H-M   'P 1'
#
loop_
_entity.id
_entity.type
_entity.pdbx_description
1 polymer ?
#
loop_
_entity_poly.entity_id
_entity_poly.type
_entity_poly.pdbx_seq_one_letter_code
_entity_poly.pdbx_strand_id
1 'polypeptide(L)'
;MYPADSVLLGARQLLGTTMSPDIVPSEFTEESPAHPNWEGTGSDQARIAGSRLDSKRRELREAHRIVADILTKSQQVHLDALQGVEAVESAWQRDKAMLASYAQTTGGYVTLLKVGQRTIRDVTDLINKTVSQYESLGEDVRAAVKGLPNSGETDEGAPNSGPESGQRFAVQMVSSGPSPSGAGSDNTGPGVPPSIVGTPRPVWPNGVPKV
;
A
#
# COMPACT_ATOMS: atom_id res chain seq x y z
N MET A 1 8.41 30.01 26.97
CA MET A 1 7.76 28.85 26.32
C MET A 1 8.34 27.60 26.97
N TYR A 2 7.51 26.68 27.46
CA TYR A 2 7.97 25.47 28.14
C TYR A 2 8.35 24.39 27.11
N PRO A 3 9.29 23.48 27.43
CA PRO A 3 9.68 22.41 26.50
C PRO A 3 8.51 21.56 25.99
N ALA A 4 7.50 21.32 26.84
CA ALA A 4 6.28 20.61 26.45
C ALA A 4 5.49 21.33 25.34
N ASP A 5 5.49 22.66 25.31
CA ASP A 5 4.83 23.43 24.25
C ASP A 5 5.50 23.17 22.89
N SER A 6 6.84 23.11 22.86
CA SER A 6 7.61 22.82 21.64
C SER A 6 7.40 21.40 21.14
N VAL A 7 7.34 20.42 22.05
CA VAL A 7 7.09 19.01 21.69
C VAL A 7 5.69 18.81 21.13
N LEU A 8 4.67 19.43 21.73
CA LEU A 8 3.29 19.39 21.22
C LEU A 8 3.18 20.03 19.83
N LEU A 9 3.84 21.18 19.62
CA LEU A 9 3.90 21.83 18.32
C LEU A 9 4.58 20.93 17.28
N GLY A 10 5.71 20.32 17.64
CA GLY A 10 6.41 19.36 16.77
C GLY A 10 5.56 18.15 16.42
N ALA A 11 4.82 17.59 17.38
CA ALA A 11 3.91 16.47 17.16
C ALA A 11 2.79 16.83 16.17
N ARG A 12 2.18 18.02 16.30
CA ARG A 12 1.19 18.51 15.32
C ARG A 12 1.79 18.68 13.93
N GLN A 13 2.98 19.25 13.83
CA GLN A 13 3.65 19.44 12.54
C GLN A 13 3.99 18.10 11.88
N LEU A 14 4.38 17.10 12.67
CA LEU A 14 4.69 15.75 12.18
C LEU A 14 3.44 15.01 11.68
N LEU A 15 2.32 15.14 12.40
CA LEU A 15 1.05 14.54 11.94
C LEU A 15 0.50 15.28 10.72
N GLY A 16 0.68 16.59 10.62
CA GLY A 16 0.17 17.39 9.52
C GLY A 16 -1.37 17.47 9.53
N THR A 17 -1.95 17.90 8.40
CA THR A 17 -3.40 18.10 8.26
C THR A 17 -3.98 17.42 7.01
N THR A 18 -3.15 16.72 6.23
CA THR A 18 -3.56 16.09 4.98
C THR A 18 -4.02 14.66 5.21
N MET A 19 -5.31 14.40 4.98
CA MET A 19 -5.84 13.04 4.95
C MET A 19 -5.36 12.29 3.70
N SER A 20 -5.18 10.97 3.83
CA SER A 20 -4.89 10.10 2.69
C SER A 20 -6.03 10.13 1.68
N PRO A 21 -5.73 10.12 0.36
CA PRO A 21 -6.76 10.09 -0.67
C PRO A 21 -7.62 8.83 -0.52
N ASP A 22 -8.90 8.95 -0.85
CA ASP A 22 -9.82 7.81 -0.89
C ASP A 22 -9.45 6.88 -2.06
N ILE A 23 -9.36 5.57 -1.81
CA ILE A 23 -9.18 4.57 -2.86
C ILE A 23 -10.54 3.93 -3.08
N VAL A 24 -11.22 4.34 -4.16
CA VAL A 24 -12.43 3.67 -4.63
C VAL A 24 -12.06 2.26 -5.11
N PRO A 25 -12.70 1.20 -4.60
CA PRO A 25 -12.38 -0.13 -5.06
C PRO A 25 -12.64 -0.30 -6.55
N SER A 26 -11.65 -0.83 -7.28
CA SER A 26 -11.86 -1.16 -8.70
C SER A 26 -12.92 -2.26 -8.84
N GLU A 27 -13.96 -1.96 -9.60
CA GLU A 27 -15.03 -2.90 -9.93
C GLU A 27 -14.53 -3.86 -11.02
N PHE A 28 -13.84 -4.93 -10.60
CA PHE A 28 -13.48 -6.00 -11.53
C PHE A 28 -14.76 -6.72 -11.97
N THR A 29 -15.03 -6.79 -13.28
CA THR A 29 -16.16 -7.53 -13.84
C THR A 29 -16.13 -8.98 -13.36
N GLU A 30 -17.23 -9.45 -12.75
CA GLU A 30 -17.30 -10.74 -12.06
C GLU A 30 -17.37 -11.95 -13.00
N GLU A 31 -17.75 -11.74 -14.26
CA GLU A 31 -18.15 -12.82 -15.14
C GLU A 31 -16.94 -13.45 -15.85
N SER A 32 -16.69 -14.72 -15.55
CA SER A 32 -15.79 -15.56 -16.33
C SER A 32 -16.34 -15.72 -17.75
N PRO A 33 -15.51 -15.57 -18.79
CA PRO A 33 -15.94 -15.85 -20.16
C PRO A 33 -16.53 -17.26 -20.27
N ALA A 34 -17.66 -17.38 -20.95
CA ALA A 34 -18.31 -18.67 -21.17
C ALA A 34 -17.33 -19.68 -21.80
N HIS A 35 -17.38 -20.91 -21.32
CA HIS A 35 -16.51 -21.96 -21.83
C HIS A 35 -16.82 -22.28 -23.30
N PRO A 36 -15.80 -22.64 -24.09
CA PRO A 36 -16.00 -23.09 -25.46
C PRO A 36 -16.87 -24.37 -25.53
N ASN A 37 -17.69 -24.48 -26.57
CA ASN A 37 -18.56 -25.63 -26.84
C ASN A 37 -17.95 -26.68 -27.79
N TRP A 38 -16.69 -26.50 -28.20
CA TRP A 38 -15.98 -27.45 -29.04
C TRP A 38 -15.29 -28.52 -28.18
N GLU A 39 -15.05 -29.70 -28.75
CA GLU A 39 -14.46 -30.85 -28.06
C GLU A 39 -13.00 -31.07 -28.47
N GLY A 40 -12.28 -31.88 -27.68
CA GLY A 40 -10.90 -32.29 -27.93
C GLY A 40 -9.86 -31.52 -27.12
N THR A 41 -8.58 -31.82 -27.37
CA THR A 41 -7.44 -31.39 -26.54
C THR A 41 -7.39 -29.88 -26.31
N GLY A 42 -7.69 -29.07 -27.33
CA GLY A 42 -7.68 -27.63 -27.14
C GLY A 42 -8.78 -27.15 -26.18
N SER A 43 -9.92 -27.84 -26.11
CA SER A 43 -11.07 -27.45 -25.28
C SER A 43 -10.73 -27.69 -23.82
N ASP A 44 -10.08 -28.81 -23.56
CA ASP A 44 -9.48 -29.12 -22.25
C ASP A 44 -8.44 -28.07 -21.85
N GLN A 45 -7.55 -27.67 -22.76
CA GLN A 45 -6.57 -26.62 -22.49
C GLN A 45 -7.22 -25.25 -22.24
N ALA A 46 -8.25 -24.89 -23.00
CA ALA A 46 -9.00 -23.66 -22.81
C ALA A 46 -9.72 -23.65 -21.44
N ARG A 47 -10.28 -24.79 -21.02
CA ARG A 47 -10.91 -24.97 -19.71
C ARG A 47 -9.90 -24.81 -18.57
N ILE A 48 -8.72 -25.44 -18.68
CA ILE A 48 -7.62 -25.29 -17.71
C ILE A 48 -7.16 -23.83 -17.61
N ALA A 49 -6.94 -23.19 -18.75
CA ALA A 49 -6.53 -21.78 -18.80
C ALA A 49 -7.59 -20.86 -18.18
N GLY A 50 -8.89 -21.11 -18.45
CA GLY A 50 -10.00 -20.40 -17.85
C GLY A 50 -10.02 -20.53 -16.32
N SER A 51 -9.91 -21.75 -15.79
CA SER A 51 -9.85 -21.99 -14.34
C SER A 51 -8.64 -21.31 -13.68
N ARG A 52 -7.49 -21.28 -14.37
CA ARG A 52 -6.29 -20.56 -13.89
C ARG A 52 -6.52 -19.06 -13.86
N LEU A 53 -7.10 -18.49 -14.92
CA LEU A 53 -7.41 -17.06 -14.98
C LEU A 53 -8.39 -16.65 -13.88
N ASP A 54 -9.43 -17.46 -13.63
CA ASP A 54 -10.41 -17.18 -12.59
C ASP A 54 -9.82 -17.24 -11.18
N SER A 55 -8.87 -18.15 -10.96
CA SER A 55 -8.13 -18.20 -9.70
C SER A 55 -7.30 -16.93 -9.49
N LYS A 56 -6.54 -16.51 -10.50
CA LYS A 56 -5.76 -15.25 -10.47
C LYS A 56 -6.64 -14.01 -10.25
N ARG A 57 -7.83 -13.96 -10.88
CA ARG A 57 -8.80 -12.86 -10.68
C ARG A 57 -9.30 -12.81 -9.23
N ARG A 58 -9.57 -13.98 -8.62
CA ARG A 58 -9.98 -14.04 -7.21
C ARG A 58 -8.87 -13.55 -6.27
N GLU A 59 -7.64 -13.99 -6.48
CA GLU A 59 -6.47 -13.55 -5.71
C GLU A 59 -6.25 -12.04 -5.81
N LEU A 60 -6.32 -11.48 -7.03
CA LEU A 60 -6.20 -10.03 -7.25
C LEU A 60 -7.29 -9.24 -6.52
N ARG A 61 -8.55 -9.72 -6.60
CA ARG A 61 -9.68 -9.09 -5.91
C ARG A 61 -9.51 -9.10 -4.40
N GLU A 62 -9.04 -10.22 -3.85
CA GLU A 62 -8.83 -10.33 -2.41
C GLU A 62 -7.70 -9.41 -1.93
N ALA A 63 -6.57 -9.37 -2.64
CA ALA A 63 -5.48 -8.45 -2.34
C ALA A 63 -5.94 -6.98 -2.42
N HIS A 64 -6.73 -6.63 -3.43
CA HIS A 64 -7.31 -5.30 -3.56
C HIS A 64 -8.21 -4.96 -2.35
N ARG A 65 -9.10 -5.88 -1.94
CA ARG A 65 -9.98 -5.71 -0.78
C ARG A 65 -9.18 -5.49 0.51
N ILE A 66 -8.13 -6.28 0.71
CA ILE A 66 -7.24 -6.15 1.89
C ILE A 66 -6.56 -4.79 1.90
N VAL A 67 -6.00 -4.33 0.77
CA VAL A 67 -5.34 -3.02 0.69
C VAL A 67 -6.32 -1.86 0.94
N ALA A 68 -7.54 -1.94 0.43
CA ALA A 68 -8.57 -0.95 0.70
C ALA A 68 -8.91 -0.87 2.21
N ASP A 69 -9.09 -2.01 2.87
CA ASP A 69 -9.33 -2.07 4.32
C ASP A 69 -8.15 -1.52 5.14
N ILE A 70 -6.90 -1.83 4.74
CA ILE A 70 -5.70 -1.28 5.37
C ILE A 70 -5.65 0.25 5.23
N LEU A 71 -6.02 0.79 4.07
CA LEU A 71 -6.07 2.24 3.89
C LEU A 71 -7.08 2.88 4.84
N THR A 72 -8.29 2.33 4.95
CA THR A 72 -9.30 2.81 5.91
C THR A 72 -8.76 2.78 7.35
N LYS A 73 -8.09 1.70 7.76
CA LYS A 73 -7.44 1.61 9.08
C LYS A 73 -6.35 2.65 9.25
N SER A 74 -5.54 2.92 8.23
CA SER A 74 -4.47 3.91 8.27
C SER A 74 -5.00 5.34 8.46
N GLN A 75 -6.17 5.65 7.89
CA GLN A 75 -6.87 6.91 8.10
C GLN A 75 -7.39 7.03 9.54
N GLN A 76 -7.92 5.94 10.10
CA GLN A 76 -8.35 5.91 11.49
C GLN A 76 -7.17 6.13 12.46
N VAL A 77 -6.02 5.47 12.22
CA VAL A 77 -4.79 5.68 13.00
C VAL A 77 -4.35 7.15 12.99
N HIS A 78 -4.47 7.83 11.84
CA HIS A 78 -4.17 9.25 11.73
C HIS A 78 -5.11 10.11 12.58
N LEU A 79 -6.42 9.86 12.48
CA LEU A 79 -7.44 10.58 13.25
C LEU A 79 -7.26 10.39 14.76
N ASP A 80 -7.02 9.16 15.19
CA ASP A 80 -6.77 8.83 16.60
C ASP A 80 -5.53 9.55 17.13
N ALA A 81 -4.46 9.65 16.32
CA ALA A 81 -3.25 10.36 16.69
C ALA A 81 -3.49 11.87 16.85
N LEU A 82 -4.25 12.50 15.94
CA LEU A 82 -4.62 13.91 16.04
C LEU A 82 -5.42 14.18 17.32
N GLN A 83 -6.45 13.37 17.58
CA GLN A 83 -7.26 13.46 18.80
C GLN A 83 -6.42 13.25 20.06
N GLY A 84 -5.47 12.31 20.03
CA GLY A 84 -4.53 12.05 21.12
C GLY A 84 -3.66 13.27 21.44
N VAL A 85 -3.06 13.92 20.44
CA VAL A 85 -2.25 15.13 20.64
C VAL A 85 -3.10 16.27 21.20
N GLU A 86 -4.30 16.47 20.68
CA GLU A 86 -5.23 17.49 21.17
C GLU A 86 -5.64 17.26 22.64
N ALA A 87 -5.89 16.01 23.02
CA ALA A 87 -6.22 15.64 24.39
C ALA A 87 -5.06 15.91 25.36
N VAL A 88 -3.83 15.55 24.98
CA VAL A 88 -2.62 15.80 25.78
C VAL A 88 -2.34 17.29 25.89
N GLU A 89 -2.51 18.06 24.82
CA GLU A 89 -2.38 19.51 24.85
C GLU A 89 -3.41 20.15 25.78
N SER A 90 -4.67 19.73 25.67
CA SER A 90 -5.74 20.24 26.53
C SER A 90 -5.47 19.95 28.01
N ALA A 91 -4.91 18.78 28.33
CA ALA A 91 -4.47 18.46 29.68
C ALA A 91 -3.34 19.39 30.14
N TRP A 92 -2.31 19.57 29.32
CA TRP A 92 -1.19 20.48 29.61
C TRP A 92 -1.64 21.93 29.85
N GLN A 93 -2.58 22.44 29.05
CA GLN A 93 -3.12 23.79 29.25
C GLN A 93 -3.90 23.91 30.56
N ARG A 94 -4.69 22.88 30.93
CA ARG A 94 -5.38 22.84 32.23
C ARG A 94 -4.40 22.83 33.39
N ASP A 95 -3.35 22.02 33.32
CA ASP A 95 -2.34 21.95 34.38
C ASP A 95 -1.59 23.28 34.55
N LYS A 96 -1.23 23.95 33.44
CA LYS A 96 -0.68 25.31 33.46
C LYS A 96 -1.63 26.30 34.15
N ALA A 97 -2.91 26.27 33.80
CA ALA A 97 -3.91 27.16 34.38
C ALA A 97 -4.08 26.92 35.89
N MET A 98 -4.12 25.66 36.33
CA MET A 98 -4.19 25.30 37.75
C MET A 98 -2.96 25.77 38.55
N LEU A 99 -1.78 25.72 37.94
CA LEU A 99 -0.53 26.08 38.60
C LEU A 99 -0.17 27.57 38.46
N ALA A 100 -0.91 28.33 37.65
CA ALA A 100 -0.58 29.72 37.31
C ALA A 100 -0.39 30.62 38.54
N SER A 101 -1.23 30.46 39.56
CA SER A 101 -1.18 31.26 40.79
C SER A 101 0.03 30.96 41.69
N TYR A 102 0.64 29.77 41.55
CA TYR A 102 1.78 29.34 42.37
C TYR A 102 3.08 29.21 41.57
N ALA A 103 3.03 29.41 40.24
CA ALA A 103 4.16 29.22 39.33
C ALA A 103 5.37 30.12 39.66
N GLN A 104 5.16 31.24 40.35
CA GLN A 104 6.23 32.14 40.80
C GLN A 104 6.96 31.65 42.05
N THR A 105 6.44 30.60 42.71
CA THR A 105 7.12 29.94 43.83
C THR A 105 8.03 28.83 43.32
N THR A 106 9.13 28.56 44.02
CA THR A 106 10.04 27.44 43.69
C THR A 106 9.29 26.10 43.62
N GLY A 107 8.34 25.87 44.55
CA GLY A 107 7.54 24.64 44.58
C GLY A 107 6.59 24.52 43.38
N GLY A 108 5.93 25.61 42.99
CA GLY A 108 5.03 25.64 41.83
C GLY A 108 5.79 25.44 40.52
N TYR A 109 6.96 26.07 40.36
CA TYR A 109 7.81 25.88 39.19
C TYR A 109 8.31 24.43 39.04
N VAL A 110 8.79 23.82 40.13
CA VAL A 110 9.23 22.40 40.11
C VAL A 110 8.06 21.48 39.76
N THR A 111 6.87 21.75 40.28
CA THR A 111 5.67 20.97 39.95
C THR A 111 5.32 21.10 38.47
N LEU A 112 5.39 22.32 37.92
CA LEU A 112 5.14 22.58 36.52
C LEU A 112 6.14 21.86 35.59
N LEU A 113 7.42 21.80 35.98
CA LEU A 113 8.42 21.02 35.25
C LEU A 113 8.12 19.52 35.26
N LYS A 114 7.69 18.97 36.40
CA LYS A 114 7.30 17.54 36.50
C LYS A 114 6.11 17.23 35.60
N VAL A 115 5.10 18.09 35.60
CA VAL A 115 3.94 17.94 34.73
C VAL A 115 4.35 18.07 33.26
N GLY A 116 5.17 19.06 32.92
CA GLY A 116 5.69 19.22 31.55
C GLY A 116 6.49 17.99 31.08
N GLN A 117 7.30 17.38 31.95
CA GLN A 117 8.01 16.14 31.64
C GLN A 117 7.06 14.96 31.42
N ARG A 118 5.96 14.89 32.18
CA ARG A 118 4.91 13.90 31.94
C ARG A 118 4.26 14.12 30.56
N THR A 119 3.88 15.35 30.23
CA THR A 119 3.31 15.68 28.91
C THR A 119 4.23 15.25 27.77
N ILE A 120 5.53 15.51 27.88
CA ILE A 120 6.52 15.08 26.86
C ILE A 120 6.54 13.56 26.71
N ARG A 121 6.48 12.82 27.82
CA ARG A 121 6.41 11.35 27.79
C ARG A 121 5.12 10.88 27.11
N ASP A 122 3.98 11.44 27.50
CA ASP A 122 2.68 11.05 26.96
C ASP A 122 2.61 11.28 25.43
N VAL A 123 3.15 12.40 24.93
CA VAL A 123 3.26 12.65 23.48
C VAL A 123 4.23 11.67 22.80
N THR A 124 5.37 11.37 23.43
CA THR A 124 6.36 10.44 22.88
C THR A 124 5.77 9.03 22.75
N ASP A 125 5.06 8.57 23.77
CA ASP A 125 4.39 7.28 23.79
C ASP A 125 3.30 7.20 22.72
N LEU A 126 2.53 8.29 22.54
CA LEU A 126 1.53 8.40 21.47
C LEU A 126 2.18 8.27 20.09
N ILE A 127 3.25 9.01 19.80
CA ILE A 127 3.96 8.94 18.51
C ILE A 127 4.49 7.54 18.26
N ASN A 128 5.16 6.92 19.24
CA ASN A 128 5.70 5.58 19.10
C ASN A 128 4.61 4.53 18.84
N LYS A 129 3.46 4.66 19.52
CA LYS A 129 2.29 3.81 19.27
C LYS A 129 1.78 3.98 17.85
N THR A 130 1.61 5.22 17.38
CA THR A 130 1.15 5.51 16.02
C THR A 130 2.11 4.96 14.97
N VAL A 131 3.42 5.13 15.15
CA VAL A 131 4.44 4.54 14.25
C VAL A 131 4.31 3.02 14.21
N SER A 132 4.21 2.36 15.36
CA SER A 132 4.07 0.90 15.43
C SER A 132 2.81 0.40 14.70
N GLN A 133 1.70 1.14 14.79
CA GLN A 133 0.48 0.83 14.05
C GLN A 133 0.68 0.95 12.53
N TYR A 134 1.35 2.00 12.06
CA TYR A 134 1.67 2.13 10.63
C TYR A 134 2.64 1.06 10.12
N GLU A 135 3.62 0.66 10.92
CA GLU A 135 4.53 -0.43 10.58
C GLU A 135 3.78 -1.75 10.39
N SER A 136 2.87 -2.09 11.32
CA SER A 136 2.01 -3.27 11.20
C SER A 136 1.13 -3.22 9.95
N LEU A 137 0.49 -2.08 9.67
CA LEU A 137 -0.31 -1.92 8.45
C LEU A 137 0.56 -2.07 7.18
N GLY A 138 1.79 -1.57 7.21
CA GLY A 138 2.74 -1.75 6.11
C GLY A 138 3.15 -3.20 5.89
N GLU A 139 3.25 -4.01 6.94
CA GLU A 139 3.47 -5.45 6.85
C GLU A 139 2.26 -6.16 6.23
N ASP A 140 1.05 -5.78 6.62
CA ASP A 140 -0.19 -6.32 6.05
C ASP A 140 -0.28 -6.02 4.53
N VAL A 141 0.11 -4.81 4.09
CA VAL A 141 0.19 -4.50 2.64
C VAL A 141 1.21 -5.39 1.94
N ARG A 142 2.40 -5.57 2.52
CA ARG A 142 3.43 -6.45 1.92
C ARG A 142 2.96 -7.89 1.86
N ALA A 143 2.22 -8.36 2.85
CA ALA A 143 1.64 -9.70 2.86
C ALA A 143 0.59 -9.85 1.75
N ALA A 144 -0.32 -8.88 1.61
CA ALA A 144 -1.31 -8.86 0.54
C ALA A 144 -0.67 -8.86 -0.86
N VAL A 145 0.39 -8.07 -1.04
CA VAL A 145 1.15 -8.01 -2.31
C VAL A 145 1.89 -9.32 -2.58
N LYS A 146 2.46 -9.98 -1.57
CA LYS A 146 3.08 -11.31 -1.73
C LYS A 146 2.07 -12.39 -2.12
N GLY A 147 0.81 -12.22 -1.74
CA GLY A 147 -0.28 -13.11 -2.13
C GLY A 147 -0.80 -12.88 -3.55
N LEU A 148 -0.30 -11.88 -4.27
CA LEU A 148 -0.67 -11.67 -5.66
C LEU A 148 -0.11 -12.77 -6.56
N PRO A 149 -0.83 -13.12 -7.65
CA PRO A 149 -0.36 -14.11 -8.60
C PRO A 149 0.96 -13.67 -9.24
N ASN A 150 2.02 -14.44 -9.01
CA ASN A 150 3.31 -14.19 -9.66
C ASN A 150 3.21 -14.48 -11.16
N SER A 151 3.77 -13.59 -11.98
CA SER A 151 3.81 -13.71 -13.44
C SER A 151 4.69 -14.87 -13.95
N GLY A 152 5.45 -15.52 -13.06
CA GLY A 152 6.63 -16.33 -13.42
C GLY A 152 6.50 -17.84 -13.28
N GLU A 153 5.45 -18.40 -12.69
CA GLU A 153 5.27 -19.86 -12.73
C GLU A 153 4.64 -20.26 -14.06
N THR A 154 5.47 -20.25 -15.10
CA THR A 154 5.27 -21.16 -16.22
C THR A 154 5.38 -22.55 -15.62
N ASP A 155 4.24 -23.17 -15.37
CA ASP A 155 4.15 -24.58 -14.98
C ASP A 155 4.77 -25.36 -16.16
N GLU A 156 6.03 -25.76 -16.00
CA GLU A 156 6.72 -26.69 -16.88
C GLU A 156 6.00 -28.03 -16.76
N GLY A 157 4.92 -28.16 -17.53
CA GLY A 157 4.04 -29.31 -17.51
C GLY A 157 3.22 -29.41 -18.79
N ALA A 158 3.80 -29.02 -19.93
CA ALA A 158 3.30 -29.48 -21.22
C ALA A 158 3.91 -30.88 -21.48
N PRO A 159 3.14 -32.00 -21.40
CA PRO A 159 3.66 -33.26 -21.87
C PRO A 159 3.85 -33.16 -23.38
N ASN A 160 5.12 -33.11 -23.78
CA ASN A 160 5.56 -33.40 -25.14
C ASN A 160 4.91 -34.72 -25.58
N SER A 161 3.87 -34.61 -26.41
CA SER A 161 3.20 -35.75 -27.04
C SER A 161 3.11 -35.46 -28.53
N GLY A 162 4.25 -35.57 -29.22
CA GLY A 162 4.21 -36.10 -30.58
C GLY A 162 3.62 -37.52 -30.52
N PRO A 163 2.88 -37.91 -31.55
CA PRO A 163 3.58 -38.79 -32.47
C PRO A 163 3.41 -38.39 -33.94
N GLU A 164 4.53 -38.57 -34.62
CA GLU A 164 4.65 -38.91 -36.02
C GLU A 164 3.49 -39.81 -36.53
N SER A 165 2.79 -39.35 -37.56
CA SER A 165 2.12 -40.20 -38.54
C SER A 165 1.96 -39.41 -39.83
N GLY A 166 2.83 -39.71 -40.79
CA GLY A 166 2.76 -39.12 -42.11
C GLY A 166 1.47 -39.53 -42.83
N GLN A 167 0.89 -38.61 -43.58
CA GLN A 167 0.29 -38.93 -44.87
C GLN A 167 0.22 -37.70 -45.75
N ARG A 168 0.71 -37.91 -46.97
CA ARG A 168 0.82 -36.98 -48.09
C ARG A 168 -0.57 -36.54 -48.55
N PHE A 169 -0.77 -35.24 -48.77
CA PHE A 169 -1.48 -34.76 -49.94
C PHE A 169 -0.87 -33.43 -50.39
N ALA A 170 -0.12 -33.50 -51.49
CA ALA A 170 0.24 -32.35 -52.28
C ALA A 170 -0.97 -31.96 -53.14
N VAL A 171 -1.41 -30.71 -53.04
CA VAL A 171 -1.98 -29.99 -54.18
C VAL A 171 -1.34 -28.60 -54.21
N GLN A 172 -0.74 -28.33 -55.35
CA GLN A 172 0.09 -27.20 -55.71
C GLN A 172 -0.79 -26.08 -56.30
N MET A 173 -0.22 -24.87 -56.36
CA MET A 173 -0.57 -23.72 -57.23
C MET A 173 -1.57 -22.69 -56.68
N VAL A 174 -1.06 -21.53 -56.23
CA VAL A 174 -0.88 -20.37 -57.12
C VAL A 174 -0.09 -19.26 -56.40
N SER A 175 1.03 -18.87 -56.99
CA SER A 175 1.75 -17.63 -56.66
C SER A 175 1.18 -16.49 -57.49
N SER A 176 0.85 -15.37 -56.83
CA SER A 176 0.66 -14.08 -57.49
C SER A 176 1.17 -12.94 -56.60
N GLY A 177 2.34 -12.39 -56.97
CA GLY A 177 2.65 -10.96 -56.91
C GLY A 177 3.14 -10.34 -55.59
N PRO A 178 4.40 -9.85 -55.52
CA PRO A 178 4.81 -8.85 -54.56
C PRO A 178 4.56 -7.44 -55.12
N SER A 179 3.97 -6.53 -54.33
CA SER A 179 4.27 -5.10 -54.47
C SER A 179 3.94 -4.29 -53.21
N PRO A 180 4.72 -3.22 -52.95
CA PRO A 180 4.84 -2.57 -51.65
C PRO A 180 4.17 -1.18 -51.63
N SER A 181 3.87 -0.67 -50.44
CA SER A 181 4.01 0.75 -50.01
C SER A 181 3.01 1.08 -48.92
N GLY A 182 3.49 1.74 -47.86
CA GLY A 182 2.64 2.34 -46.84
C GLY A 182 3.35 2.50 -45.52
N ALA A 183 4.29 3.45 -45.46
CA ALA A 183 4.85 3.96 -44.23
C ALA A 183 3.74 4.52 -43.33
N GLY A 184 3.82 4.22 -42.03
CA GLY A 184 2.86 4.66 -41.03
C GLY A 184 3.28 4.17 -39.65
N SER A 185 4.39 4.74 -39.18
CA SER A 185 4.77 4.74 -37.76
C SER A 185 3.57 5.21 -36.93
N ASP A 186 3.15 4.43 -35.93
CA ASP A 186 2.93 4.96 -34.58
C ASP A 186 2.78 3.82 -33.56
N ASN A 187 3.64 3.94 -32.56
CA ASN A 187 3.90 3.00 -31.49
C ASN A 187 3.15 3.51 -30.27
N THR A 188 2.05 2.85 -29.87
CA THR A 188 1.36 3.15 -28.61
C THR A 188 0.82 1.88 -27.96
N GLY A 189 1.75 1.08 -27.44
CA GLY A 189 1.44 0.24 -26.29
C GLY A 189 1.23 1.12 -25.05
N PRO A 190 0.33 0.78 -24.12
CA PRO A 190 0.19 1.51 -22.88
C PRO A 190 1.46 1.32 -22.04
N GLY A 191 2.27 2.38 -21.97
CA GLY A 191 3.47 2.46 -21.17
C GLY A 191 3.14 2.39 -19.68
N VAL A 192 3.76 1.43 -19.01
CA VAL A 192 3.88 1.35 -17.55
C VAL A 192 4.68 2.57 -17.07
N PRO A 193 4.20 3.38 -16.10
CA PRO A 193 5.05 4.42 -15.52
C PRO A 193 6.17 3.79 -14.66
N PRO A 194 7.41 4.30 -14.74
CA PRO A 194 8.54 3.76 -14.00
C PRO A 194 8.39 3.99 -12.48
N SER A 195 8.93 3.02 -11.75
CA SER A 195 8.99 2.91 -10.29
C SER A 195 9.36 4.21 -9.58
N ILE A 196 8.59 4.57 -8.53
CA ILE A 196 9.03 5.47 -7.47
C ILE A 196 10.08 4.72 -6.65
N VAL A 197 11.33 4.86 -7.08
CA VAL A 197 12.51 4.57 -6.27
C VAL A 197 12.70 5.70 -5.26
N GLY A 198 12.68 5.35 -3.98
CA GLY A 198 13.33 6.10 -2.91
C GLY A 198 12.56 7.28 -2.33
N THR A 199 11.71 7.03 -1.33
CA THR A 199 11.44 8.05 -0.31
C THR A 199 12.66 8.17 0.62
N PRO A 200 13.25 9.37 0.79
CA PRO A 200 14.31 9.56 1.77
C PRO A 200 13.76 9.37 3.18
N ARG A 201 14.49 8.62 4.01
CA ARG A 201 14.24 8.52 5.46
C ARG A 201 14.33 9.92 6.07
N PRO A 202 13.47 10.29 7.05
CA PRO A 202 13.64 11.52 7.80
C PRO A 202 14.99 11.47 8.55
N VAL A 203 15.86 12.44 8.26
CA VAL A 203 17.05 12.70 9.07
C VAL A 203 16.62 13.56 10.24
N TRP A 204 16.71 12.99 11.45
CA TRP A 204 16.54 13.74 12.68
C TRP A 204 17.66 14.79 12.81
N PRO A 205 17.37 16.05 13.16
CA PRO A 205 18.42 16.98 13.53
C PRO A 205 19.09 16.51 14.82
N ASN A 206 20.38 16.24 14.71
CA ASN A 206 21.36 15.88 15.74
C ASN A 206 20.98 16.16 17.20
N GLY A 207 21.13 15.11 18.03
CA GLY A 207 21.66 15.25 19.38
C GLY A 207 20.72 14.93 20.53
N VAL A 208 20.58 13.65 20.86
CA VAL A 208 20.31 13.24 22.25
C VAL A 208 21.37 12.19 22.62
N PRO A 209 22.21 12.44 23.64
CA PRO A 209 23.17 11.43 24.09
C PRO A 209 22.43 10.28 24.78
N LYS A 210 22.93 9.06 24.55
CA LYS A 210 22.57 7.88 25.33
C LYS A 210 22.92 8.11 26.79
N VAL A 211 21.91 8.02 27.67
CA VAL A 211 22.06 7.52 29.04
C VAL A 211 20.83 6.67 29.35
#